data_AF-A0A7Y5MGD5-F1
#
_entry.id   AF-A0A7Y5MGD5-F1
#
_cell.length_a   1.000
_cell.length_b   1.000
_cell.length_c   1.000
_cell.angle_alpha   90.00
_cell.angle_beta   90.00
_cell.angle_gamma   90.00
#
_symmetry.space_group_name_H-M   'P 1'
#
loop_
_entity.id
_entity.type
_entity.pdbx_description
1 polymer ?
#
loop_
_entity_poly.entity_id
_entity_poly.type
_entity_poly.pdbx_seq_one_letter_code
_entity_poly.pdbx_strand_id
1 'polypeptide(L)'
;MRTIILTLFITAVSLQAQITTKSADIFEEMESGALTLRIHNAVNGRPVPGAVVVIGSVGEYVTDEEGKLLFPAPPEDGVLTATIAADGYITSAVPIEIMAGTLFFNRISISPVMDIKRVRIVVDWDKKPLDLDAHLVKQGADGYHISYRNMRTLADKSGMLDIDAMRGYGPETITVNEISASSTYEYFIHDYSNAKNSSSAALSESKAMVKVYGEGKLLKVFTVPRKKEGTVWNVFTIERGHIREAGQLRAN
;
A
#
# COMPACT_ATOMS: atom_id res chain seq x y z
N MET A 1 12.56 9.15 -34.48
CA MET A 1 11.10 9.04 -34.36
C MET A 1 10.76 7.75 -33.62
N ARG A 2 9.82 7.80 -32.68
CA ARG A 2 9.32 6.77 -31.74
C ARG A 2 10.14 6.56 -30.47
N THR A 3 9.60 6.56 -29.24
CA THR A 3 8.34 7.02 -28.64
C THR A 3 8.63 7.13 -27.14
N ILE A 4 8.94 8.33 -26.62
CA ILE A 4 8.96 8.62 -25.18
C ILE A 4 7.66 9.37 -24.86
N ILE A 5 6.53 8.67 -25.03
CA ILE A 5 5.19 9.24 -24.78
C ILE A 5 4.33 8.26 -23.97
N LEU A 6 4.71 6.99 -23.82
CA LEU A 6 3.80 5.98 -23.26
C LEU A 6 3.71 6.01 -21.71
N THR A 7 4.81 6.24 -20.99
CA THR A 7 4.83 6.19 -19.52
C THR A 7 4.17 7.41 -18.86
N LEU A 8 4.34 8.61 -19.43
CA LEU A 8 3.74 9.84 -18.92
C LEU A 8 2.23 9.91 -19.18
N PHE A 9 1.74 9.25 -20.23
CA PHE A 9 0.31 9.20 -20.56
C PHE A 9 -0.45 8.22 -19.66
N ILE A 10 0.15 7.08 -19.29
CA ILE A 10 -0.48 6.08 -18.40
C ILE A 10 -0.70 6.67 -16.98
N THR A 11 0.24 7.47 -16.48
CA THR A 11 0.18 8.03 -15.12
C THR A 11 -0.75 9.24 -14.99
N ALA A 12 -0.94 10.02 -16.05
CA ALA A 12 -1.95 11.09 -16.07
C ALA A 12 -3.38 10.52 -16.15
N VAL A 13 -3.58 9.42 -16.89
CA VAL A 13 -4.87 8.72 -16.99
C VAL A 13 -5.24 8.06 -15.65
N SER A 14 -4.27 7.50 -14.92
CA SER A 14 -4.53 6.88 -13.60
C SER A 14 -4.94 7.91 -12.54
N LEU A 15 -4.28 9.08 -12.47
CA LEU A 15 -4.63 10.11 -11.48
C LEU A 15 -6.03 10.70 -11.71
N GLN A 16 -6.40 10.96 -12.98
CA GLN A 16 -7.74 11.47 -13.29
C GLN A 16 -8.82 10.45 -12.92
N ALA A 17 -8.61 9.17 -13.24
CA ALA A 17 -9.52 8.10 -12.84
C ALA A 17 -9.64 7.97 -11.32
N GLN A 18 -8.53 8.08 -10.60
CA GLN A 18 -8.53 8.11 -9.12
C GLN A 18 -9.31 9.31 -8.55
N ILE A 19 -9.18 10.50 -9.14
CA ILE A 19 -9.94 11.69 -8.74
C ILE A 19 -11.43 11.47 -9.00
N THR A 20 -11.80 11.00 -10.19
CA THR A 20 -13.19 10.73 -10.54
C THR A 20 -13.83 9.70 -9.62
N THR A 21 -13.13 8.59 -9.34
CA THR A 21 -13.64 7.57 -8.40
C THR A 21 -13.80 8.11 -6.99
N LYS A 22 -12.85 8.91 -6.48
CA LYS A 22 -13.02 9.52 -5.15
C LYS A 22 -14.18 10.50 -5.09
N SER A 23 -14.38 11.31 -6.13
CA SER A 23 -15.54 12.22 -6.20
C SER A 23 -16.86 11.45 -6.23
N ALA A 24 -16.92 10.33 -6.95
CA ALA A 24 -18.08 9.44 -6.95
C ALA A 24 -18.31 8.81 -5.56
N ASP A 25 -17.25 8.32 -4.91
CA ASP A 25 -17.31 7.77 -3.54
C ASP A 25 -17.93 8.81 -2.58
N ILE A 26 -17.43 10.05 -2.58
CA ILE A 26 -17.91 11.11 -1.69
C ILE A 26 -19.38 11.43 -1.94
N PHE A 27 -19.80 11.49 -3.21
CA PHE A 27 -21.19 11.78 -3.56
C PHE A 27 -22.13 10.70 -3.05
N GLU A 28 -21.77 9.43 -3.25
CA GLU A 28 -22.55 8.28 -2.79
C GLU A 28 -22.57 8.17 -1.26
N GLU A 29 -21.47 8.47 -0.59
CA GLU A 29 -21.40 8.55 0.89
C GLU A 29 -22.34 9.65 1.43
N MET A 30 -22.42 10.80 0.76
CA MET A 30 -23.32 11.89 1.13
C MET A 30 -24.81 11.55 0.90
N GLU A 31 -25.13 10.82 -0.17
CA GLU A 31 -26.51 10.44 -0.47
C GLU A 31 -27.03 9.28 0.39
N SER A 32 -26.19 8.28 0.64
CA SER A 32 -26.58 7.05 1.34
C SER A 32 -26.34 7.08 2.85
N GLY A 33 -25.40 7.90 3.32
CA GLY A 33 -24.87 7.84 4.68
C GLY A 33 -24.00 6.60 4.97
N ALA A 34 -23.75 5.76 3.96
CA ALA A 34 -22.81 4.66 4.04
C ALA A 34 -21.37 5.15 3.79
N LEU A 35 -20.40 4.31 4.12
CA LEU A 35 -18.98 4.51 3.84
C LEU A 35 -18.55 3.60 2.69
N THR A 36 -17.65 4.12 1.84
CA THR A 36 -17.12 3.36 0.71
C THR A 36 -15.81 2.68 1.10
N LEU A 37 -15.60 1.43 0.64
CA LEU A 37 -14.30 0.76 0.65
C LEU A 37 -14.01 0.16 -0.73
N ARG A 38 -12.77 0.29 -1.22
CA ARG A 38 -12.33 -0.24 -2.50
C ARG A 38 -11.15 -1.19 -2.36
N ILE A 39 -11.24 -2.34 -3.02
CA ILE A 39 -10.22 -3.40 -3.02
C ILE A 39 -9.54 -3.46 -4.39
N HIS A 40 -8.20 -3.42 -4.38
CA HIS A 40 -7.39 -3.44 -5.59
C HIS A 40 -6.36 -4.57 -5.56
N ASN A 41 -5.89 -4.97 -6.73
CA ASN A 41 -4.82 -5.94 -6.88
C ASN A 41 -3.46 -5.24 -6.72
N ALA A 42 -2.67 -5.69 -5.75
CA ALA A 42 -1.36 -5.09 -5.45
C ALA A 42 -0.30 -5.22 -6.56
N VAL A 43 -0.52 -6.02 -7.61
CA VAL A 43 0.46 -6.24 -8.68
C VAL A 43 0.13 -5.45 -9.95
N ASN A 44 -1.13 -5.07 -10.17
CA ASN A 44 -1.53 -4.32 -11.37
C ASN A 44 -2.48 -3.15 -11.13
N GLY A 45 -2.87 -2.88 -9.88
CA GLY A 45 -3.74 -1.77 -9.50
C GLY A 45 -5.19 -1.90 -9.96
N ARG A 46 -5.58 -3.02 -10.59
CA ARG A 46 -6.95 -3.23 -11.06
C ARG A 46 -7.89 -3.51 -9.88
N PRO A 47 -9.17 -3.16 -10.00
CA PRO A 47 -10.16 -3.56 -9.02
C PRO A 47 -10.25 -5.08 -8.81
N VAL A 48 -10.64 -5.50 -7.62
CA VAL A 48 -10.93 -6.90 -7.29
C VAL A 48 -12.43 -7.07 -7.07
N PRO A 49 -13.19 -7.51 -8.08
CA PRO A 49 -14.61 -7.80 -7.93
C PRO A 49 -14.86 -9.12 -7.20
N GLY A 50 -16.02 -9.24 -6.55
CA GLY A 50 -16.43 -10.47 -5.86
C GLY A 50 -15.63 -10.78 -4.59
N ALA A 51 -14.84 -9.84 -4.07
CA ALA A 51 -14.14 -10.01 -2.81
C ALA A 51 -15.14 -9.95 -1.66
N VAL A 52 -15.12 -10.95 -0.79
CA VAL A 52 -15.88 -10.98 0.46
C VAL A 52 -15.09 -10.22 1.53
N VAL A 53 -15.70 -9.19 2.10
CA VAL A 53 -15.11 -8.33 3.13
C VAL A 53 -15.93 -8.39 4.40
N VAL A 54 -15.37 -8.98 5.44
CA VAL A 54 -15.93 -8.99 6.79
C VAL A 54 -15.33 -7.82 7.58
N ILE A 55 -16.17 -6.86 7.97
CA ILE A 55 -15.75 -5.66 8.70
C ILE A 55 -16.17 -5.79 10.16
N GLY A 56 -15.26 -6.25 11.03
CA GLY A 56 -15.50 -6.39 12.47
C GLY A 56 -16.88 -6.97 12.80
N SER A 57 -17.66 -6.25 13.61
CA SER A 57 -19.06 -6.55 13.92
C SER A 57 -20.08 -5.83 13.02
N VAL A 58 -19.61 -5.09 12.01
CA VAL A 58 -20.46 -4.28 11.12
C VAL A 58 -21.19 -5.16 10.11
N GLY A 59 -20.51 -6.18 9.57
CA GLY A 59 -21.14 -7.14 8.67
C GLY A 59 -20.19 -7.70 7.62
N GLU A 60 -20.79 -8.43 6.68
CA GLU A 60 -20.14 -9.02 5.51
C GLU A 60 -20.67 -8.35 4.24
N TYR A 61 -19.75 -7.97 3.36
CA TYR A 61 -20.04 -7.23 2.14
C TYR A 61 -19.26 -7.85 0.97
N VAL A 62 -19.75 -7.64 -0.25
CA VAL A 62 -19.10 -8.14 -1.47
C VAL A 62 -18.79 -6.97 -2.38
N THR A 63 -17.58 -6.95 -2.96
CA THR A 63 -17.20 -5.90 -3.91
C THR A 63 -17.88 -6.07 -5.27
N ASP A 64 -18.26 -4.95 -5.88
CA ASP A 64 -18.78 -4.86 -7.24
C ASP A 64 -17.67 -4.94 -8.31
N GLU A 65 -18.03 -4.75 -9.58
CA GLU A 65 -17.11 -4.77 -10.74
C GLU A 65 -16.00 -3.70 -10.66
N GLU A 66 -16.21 -2.64 -9.88
CA GLU A 66 -15.18 -1.62 -9.61
C GLU A 66 -14.38 -1.90 -8.33
N GLY A 67 -14.52 -3.11 -7.76
CA GLY A 67 -13.88 -3.49 -6.51
C GLY A 67 -14.40 -2.69 -5.32
N LYS A 68 -15.57 -2.05 -5.45
CA LYS A 68 -16.17 -1.15 -4.46
C LYS A 68 -17.21 -1.89 -3.65
N LEU A 69 -17.30 -1.58 -2.35
CA LEU A 69 -18.42 -1.95 -1.50
C LEU A 69 -18.86 -0.74 -0.68
N LEU A 70 -20.12 -0.77 -0.24
CA LEU A 70 -20.69 0.18 0.72
C LEU A 70 -21.02 -0.56 2.02
N PHE A 71 -20.75 0.09 3.15
CA PHE A 71 -21.12 -0.42 4.47
C PHE A 71 -21.64 0.73 5.35
N PRO A 72 -22.58 0.50 6.27
CA PRO A 72 -23.11 1.57 7.12
C PRO A 72 -21.99 2.14 8.01
N ALA A 73 -22.01 3.47 8.20
CA ALA A 73 -21.11 4.13 9.13
C ALA A 73 -21.27 3.53 10.54
N PRO A 74 -20.20 2.99 11.16
CA PRO A 74 -20.28 2.47 12.51
C PRO A 74 -20.68 3.56 13.51
N PRO A 75 -21.40 3.20 14.59
CA PRO A 75 -21.90 4.19 15.56
C PRO A 75 -20.78 4.84 16.38
N GLU A 76 -19.63 4.18 16.50
CA GLU A 76 -18.48 4.64 17.25
C GLU A 76 -17.26 4.76 16.33
N ASP A 77 -16.50 5.84 16.53
CA ASP A 77 -15.17 5.99 15.95
C ASP A 77 -14.22 4.95 16.55
N GLY A 78 -13.26 4.49 15.75
CA GLY A 78 -12.29 3.49 16.21
C GLY A 78 -11.61 2.75 15.08
N VAL A 79 -10.79 1.77 15.47
CA VAL A 79 -10.11 0.87 14.53
C VAL A 79 -10.89 -0.43 14.45
N LEU A 80 -11.35 -0.77 13.26
CA LEU A 80 -11.98 -2.05 12.94
C LEU A 80 -11.01 -2.90 12.13
N THR A 81 -11.21 -4.22 12.16
CA THR A 81 -10.48 -5.14 11.26
C THR A 81 -11.35 -5.48 10.07
N ALA A 82 -10.85 -5.20 8.87
CA ALA A 82 -11.42 -5.68 7.61
C ALA A 82 -10.68 -6.96 7.19
N THR A 83 -11.40 -8.08 7.14
CA THR A 83 -10.89 -9.35 6.63
C THR A 83 -11.40 -9.56 5.21
N ILE A 84 -10.48 -9.62 4.26
CA ILE A 84 -10.75 -9.61 2.82
C ILE A 84 -10.35 -10.97 2.24
N ALA A 85 -11.29 -11.66 1.60
CA ALA A 85 -11.08 -12.91 0.89
C ALA A 85 -11.57 -12.80 -0.55
N ALA A 86 -10.78 -13.28 -1.50
CA ALA A 86 -11.14 -13.31 -2.92
C ALA A 86 -10.41 -14.46 -3.62
N ASP A 87 -11.04 -15.06 -4.62
CA ASP A 87 -10.47 -16.18 -5.36
C ASP A 87 -9.16 -15.78 -6.06
N GLY A 88 -8.10 -16.55 -5.82
CA GLY A 88 -6.77 -16.26 -6.36
C GLY A 88 -5.98 -15.19 -5.59
N TYR A 89 -6.46 -14.76 -4.42
CA TYR A 89 -5.78 -13.80 -3.55
C TYR A 89 -5.44 -14.38 -2.17
N ILE A 90 -4.44 -13.79 -1.52
CA ILE A 90 -4.10 -14.08 -0.13
C ILE A 90 -5.07 -13.35 0.79
N THR A 91 -5.79 -14.11 1.64
CA THR A 91 -6.67 -13.53 2.65
C THR A 91 -5.93 -12.53 3.51
N SER A 92 -6.48 -11.32 3.61
CA SER A 92 -5.83 -10.17 4.25
C SER A 92 -6.71 -9.62 5.36
N ALA A 93 -6.20 -9.60 6.59
CA ALA A 93 -6.82 -8.92 7.72
C ALA A 93 -6.06 -7.61 8.00
N VAL A 94 -6.72 -6.47 7.83
CA VAL A 94 -6.09 -5.15 7.90
C VAL A 94 -6.92 -4.18 8.75
N PRO A 95 -6.28 -3.25 9.47
CA PRO A 95 -6.99 -2.23 10.21
C PRO A 95 -7.59 -1.19 9.24
N ILE A 96 -8.84 -0.82 9.47
CA ILE A 96 -9.47 0.38 8.91
C ILE A 96 -9.85 1.29 10.06
N GLU A 97 -9.66 2.60 9.89
CA GLU A 97 -9.94 3.58 10.93
C GLU A 97 -11.15 4.43 10.56
N ILE A 98 -12.15 4.42 11.44
CA ILE A 98 -13.28 5.33 11.42
C ILE A 98 -12.98 6.47 12.37
N MET A 99 -13.05 7.70 11.87
CA MET A 99 -12.83 8.90 12.66
C MET A 99 -13.75 10.01 12.16
N ALA A 100 -14.44 10.69 13.07
CA ALA A 100 -15.48 11.66 12.77
C ALA A 100 -16.54 11.09 11.81
N GLY A 101 -16.92 9.82 11.99
CA GLY A 101 -17.91 9.14 11.15
C GLY A 101 -17.49 8.92 9.70
N THR A 102 -16.19 9.03 9.37
CA THR A 102 -15.67 8.81 8.01
C THR A 102 -14.52 7.80 7.99
N LEU A 103 -14.37 7.11 6.86
CA LEU A 103 -13.21 6.29 6.52
C LEU A 103 -12.26 7.09 5.63
N PHE A 104 -11.21 7.65 6.24
CA PHE A 104 -10.21 8.43 5.49
C PHE A 104 -9.44 7.57 4.48
N PHE A 105 -9.12 6.34 4.87
CA PHE A 105 -8.31 5.43 4.08
C PHE A 105 -9.17 4.32 3.49
N ASN A 106 -9.73 4.57 2.31
CA ASN A 106 -10.76 3.71 1.71
C ASN A 106 -10.30 2.87 0.52
N ARG A 107 -8.99 2.75 0.28
CA ARG A 107 -8.42 1.97 -0.82
C ARG A 107 -7.40 1.00 -0.26
N ILE A 108 -7.62 -0.29 -0.45
CA ILE A 108 -6.78 -1.36 0.09
C ILE A 108 -6.33 -2.27 -1.05
N SER A 109 -5.02 -2.41 -1.21
CA SER A 109 -4.46 -3.35 -2.17
C SER A 109 -4.20 -4.72 -1.54
N ILE A 110 -4.67 -5.81 -2.14
CA ILE A 110 -4.44 -7.18 -1.68
C ILE A 110 -3.57 -7.96 -2.68
N SER A 111 -2.79 -8.89 -2.16
CA SER A 111 -1.85 -9.68 -2.94
C SER A 111 -2.56 -10.87 -3.61
N PRO A 112 -2.41 -11.05 -4.94
CA PRO A 112 -2.65 -12.36 -5.56
C PRO A 112 -1.81 -13.45 -4.90
N VAL A 113 -2.24 -14.70 -5.01
CA VAL A 113 -1.41 -15.85 -4.63
C VAL A 113 -0.07 -15.82 -5.37
N MET A 114 0.99 -16.25 -4.70
CA MET A 114 2.35 -16.23 -5.22
C MET A 114 3.13 -17.42 -4.68
N ASP A 115 4.28 -17.71 -5.30
CA ASP A 115 5.20 -18.74 -4.82
C ASP A 115 5.62 -18.46 -3.36
N ILE A 116 5.69 -19.50 -2.54
CA ILE A 116 5.94 -19.42 -1.09
C ILE A 116 7.29 -18.80 -0.74
N LYS A 117 8.27 -18.86 -1.65
CA LYS A 117 9.59 -18.25 -1.47
C LYS A 117 9.58 -16.74 -1.67
N ARG A 118 8.57 -16.22 -2.38
CA ARG A 118 8.43 -14.80 -2.67
C ARG A 118 7.99 -14.04 -1.43
N VAL A 119 8.50 -12.83 -1.32
CA VAL A 119 8.02 -11.81 -0.39
C VAL A 119 7.51 -10.64 -1.21
N ARG A 120 6.30 -10.19 -0.90
CA ARG A 120 5.69 -9.00 -1.51
C ARG A 120 5.39 -7.99 -0.44
N ILE A 121 5.88 -6.77 -0.63
CA ILE A 121 5.72 -5.65 0.28
C ILE A 121 4.88 -4.61 -0.46
N VAL A 122 3.73 -4.28 0.10
CA VAL A 122 2.74 -3.36 -0.48
C VAL A 122 2.58 -2.19 0.46
N VAL A 123 2.80 -0.97 -0.04
CA VAL A 123 2.45 0.26 0.68
C VAL A 123 1.26 0.90 -0.03
N ASP A 124 0.20 1.15 0.71
CA ASP A 124 -0.92 1.99 0.27
C ASP A 124 -0.92 3.26 1.12
N TRP A 125 -1.27 4.41 0.53
CA TRP A 125 -1.41 5.70 1.22
C TRP A 125 -2.55 6.53 0.61
N ASP A 126 -3.04 7.51 1.35
CA ASP A 126 -4.08 8.43 0.88
C ASP A 126 -3.50 9.46 -0.12
N LYS A 127 -4.33 10.25 -0.79
CA LYS A 127 -3.94 11.21 -1.85
C LYS A 127 -2.79 12.17 -1.49
N LYS A 128 -2.55 12.40 -0.20
CA LYS A 128 -1.48 13.26 0.31
C LYS A 128 -0.65 12.49 1.33
N PRO A 129 0.69 12.59 1.27
CA PRO A 129 1.50 13.28 0.26
C PRO A 129 1.33 12.64 -1.13
N LEU A 130 1.64 13.40 -2.18
CA LEU A 130 1.33 12.99 -3.55
C LEU A 130 2.13 11.76 -3.99
N ASP A 131 3.28 11.54 -3.38
CA ASP A 131 4.31 10.61 -3.84
C ASP A 131 5.08 10.07 -2.63
N LEU A 132 4.90 8.77 -2.36
CA LEU A 132 5.61 8.01 -1.33
C LEU A 132 6.40 6.89 -2.01
N ASP A 133 7.72 7.02 -2.01
CA ASP A 133 8.61 6.02 -2.60
C ASP A 133 8.87 4.85 -1.64
N ALA A 134 8.66 3.63 -2.09
CA ALA A 134 9.08 2.40 -1.45
C ALA A 134 10.55 2.09 -1.78
N HIS A 135 11.31 1.79 -0.73
CA HIS A 135 12.71 1.39 -0.86
C HIS A 135 12.98 0.07 -0.14
N LEU A 136 13.66 -0.85 -0.83
CA LEU A 136 14.19 -2.06 -0.23
C LEU A 136 15.70 -2.15 -0.49
N VAL A 137 16.50 -2.18 0.56
CA VAL A 137 17.97 -2.29 0.50
C VAL A 137 18.40 -3.63 1.06
N LYS A 138 19.07 -4.46 0.26
CA LYS A 138 19.83 -5.62 0.73
C LYS A 138 21.25 -5.17 1.06
N GLN A 139 21.67 -5.38 2.30
CA GLN A 139 23.01 -5.05 2.79
C GLN A 139 24.02 -6.14 2.40
N GLY A 140 25.30 -5.77 2.26
CA GLY A 140 26.41 -6.69 1.99
C GLY A 140 27.07 -6.49 0.61
N ALA A 141 28.08 -7.30 0.31
CA ALA A 141 28.88 -7.19 -0.91
C ALA A 141 28.08 -7.51 -2.19
N ASP A 142 27.05 -8.36 -2.08
CA ASP A 142 26.07 -8.71 -3.11
C ASP A 142 24.73 -7.97 -2.87
N GLY A 143 24.80 -6.82 -2.20
CA GLY A 143 23.68 -5.97 -1.88
C GLY A 143 23.08 -5.28 -3.11
N TYR A 144 21.84 -4.83 -2.94
CA TYR A 144 21.12 -4.11 -3.99
C TYR A 144 20.12 -3.13 -3.36
N HIS A 145 19.63 -2.20 -4.17
CA HIS A 145 18.59 -1.25 -3.77
C HIS A 145 17.48 -1.24 -4.82
N ILE A 146 16.28 -1.67 -4.44
CA ILE A 146 15.06 -1.56 -5.26
C ILE A 146 14.32 -0.30 -4.83
N SER A 147 14.01 0.56 -5.80
CA SER A 147 13.20 1.79 -5.65
C SER A 147 12.79 2.29 -7.04
N TYR A 148 11.96 3.35 -7.10
CA TYR A 148 11.64 4.03 -8.37
C TYR A 148 12.88 4.36 -9.21
N ARG A 149 13.97 4.85 -8.58
CA ARG A 149 15.20 5.22 -9.30
C ARG A 149 16.00 4.03 -9.83
N ASN A 150 15.73 2.83 -9.31
CA ASN A 150 16.40 1.60 -9.70
C ASN A 150 15.36 0.51 -9.97
N MET A 151 14.47 0.77 -10.95
CA MET A 151 13.34 -0.09 -11.36
C MET A 151 13.75 -1.48 -11.91
N ARG A 152 15.03 -1.85 -11.82
CA ARG A 152 15.50 -3.07 -12.44
C ARG A 152 14.82 -4.26 -11.75
N THR A 153 14.13 -5.08 -12.54
CA THR A 153 14.29 -6.52 -12.37
C THR A 153 15.78 -6.74 -12.20
N LEU A 154 16.21 -7.11 -10.98
CA LEU A 154 17.63 -7.29 -10.70
C LEU A 154 18.25 -8.18 -11.80
N ALA A 155 19.53 -8.04 -12.12
CA ALA A 155 20.10 -8.74 -13.28
C ALA A 155 19.94 -10.28 -13.20
N ASP A 156 19.81 -10.79 -11.98
CA ASP A 156 19.51 -12.18 -11.60
C ASP A 156 18.00 -12.49 -11.47
N LYS A 157 17.14 -11.51 -11.77
CA LYS A 157 15.69 -11.47 -11.58
C LYS A 157 15.24 -11.64 -10.13
N SER A 158 16.09 -11.41 -9.13
CA SER A 158 15.73 -11.69 -7.72
C SER A 158 14.70 -10.74 -7.09
N GLY A 159 14.32 -9.64 -7.75
CA GLY A 159 13.22 -8.78 -7.30
C GLY A 159 12.83 -7.71 -8.33
N MET A 160 11.64 -7.13 -8.19
CA MET A 160 11.12 -6.05 -9.02
C MET A 160 10.19 -5.11 -8.24
N LEU A 161 10.00 -3.89 -8.77
CA LEU A 161 8.91 -2.98 -8.42
C LEU A 161 7.73 -3.30 -9.35
N ASP A 162 6.67 -3.92 -8.82
CA ASP A 162 5.51 -4.39 -9.59
C ASP A 162 4.59 -3.22 -9.99
N ILE A 163 4.31 -2.32 -9.03
CA ILE A 163 3.56 -1.09 -9.23
C ILE A 163 4.37 0.07 -8.68
N ASP A 164 4.41 1.13 -9.47
CA ASP A 164 4.97 2.43 -9.14
C ASP A 164 3.88 3.51 -9.30
N ALA A 165 3.48 4.13 -8.18
CA ALA A 165 2.43 5.14 -8.14
C ALA A 165 3.00 6.52 -7.85
N MET A 166 3.66 7.11 -8.86
CA MET A 166 4.33 8.42 -8.76
C MET A 166 3.42 9.61 -8.35
N ARG A 167 2.08 9.46 -8.37
CA ARG A 167 1.11 10.51 -8.03
C ARG A 167 -0.20 9.94 -7.50
N GLY A 168 -0.74 10.58 -6.46
CA GLY A 168 -2.13 10.41 -6.02
C GLY A 168 -2.28 9.35 -4.95
N TYR A 169 -3.22 8.44 -5.14
CA TYR A 169 -3.36 7.27 -4.27
C TYR A 169 -2.32 6.23 -4.70
N GLY A 170 -1.68 5.59 -3.72
CA GLY A 170 -0.90 4.36 -3.96
C GLY A 170 -1.75 3.23 -4.56
N PRO A 171 -1.22 2.00 -4.69
CA PRO A 171 -0.05 1.49 -3.99
C PRO A 171 1.29 1.68 -4.70
N GLU A 172 2.36 1.47 -3.95
CA GLU A 172 3.61 0.93 -4.46
C GLU A 172 3.81 -0.50 -3.99
N THR A 173 4.38 -1.35 -4.83
CA THR A 173 4.58 -2.77 -4.51
C THR A 173 5.92 -3.28 -4.98
N ILE A 174 6.69 -3.85 -4.05
CA ILE A 174 7.95 -4.54 -4.32
C ILE A 174 7.75 -6.03 -4.10
N THR A 175 8.07 -6.86 -5.10
CA THR A 175 8.17 -8.32 -4.95
C THR A 175 9.63 -8.75 -5.06
N VAL A 176 10.08 -9.53 -4.09
CA VAL A 176 11.39 -10.20 -4.06
C VAL A 176 11.16 -11.71 -4.21
N ASN A 177 11.95 -12.35 -5.06
CA ASN A 177 11.80 -13.78 -5.35
C ASN A 177 12.25 -14.68 -4.20
N GLU A 178 13.27 -14.27 -3.46
CA GLU A 178 13.79 -15.00 -2.32
C GLU A 178 14.49 -14.04 -1.34
N ILE A 179 14.20 -14.21 -0.05
CA ILE A 179 14.92 -13.53 1.03
C ILE A 179 16.04 -14.45 1.51
N SER A 180 17.28 -14.01 1.37
CA SER A 180 18.43 -14.74 1.87
C SER A 180 18.48 -14.72 3.39
N ALA A 181 18.58 -15.90 4.01
CA ALA A 181 18.72 -16.04 5.46
C ALA A 181 20.07 -15.51 5.99
N SER A 182 21.06 -15.28 5.12
CA SER A 182 22.36 -14.71 5.51
C SER A 182 22.46 -13.20 5.27
N SER A 183 21.43 -12.57 4.70
CA SER A 183 21.43 -11.14 4.38
C SER A 183 20.53 -10.36 5.34
N THR A 184 20.83 -9.07 5.46
CA THR A 184 19.97 -8.08 6.12
C THR A 184 19.31 -7.23 5.06
N TYR A 185 18.00 -7.03 5.20
CA TYR A 185 17.23 -6.15 4.34
C TYR A 185 16.64 -5.01 5.17
N GLU A 186 16.62 -3.80 4.62
CA GLU A 186 15.93 -2.65 5.19
C GLU A 186 14.83 -2.20 4.24
N TYR A 187 13.61 -2.06 4.76
CA TYR A 187 12.49 -1.48 4.02
C TYR A 187 12.07 -0.15 4.66
N PHE A 188 12.04 0.90 3.85
CA PHE A 188 11.64 2.24 4.28
C PHE A 188 10.80 2.93 3.21
N ILE A 189 9.98 3.87 3.67
CA ILE A 189 9.19 4.76 2.82
C ILE A 189 9.80 6.15 2.88
N HIS A 190 9.93 6.80 1.73
CA HIS A 190 10.39 8.19 1.63
C HIS A 190 9.29 9.07 1.06
N ASP A 191 8.91 10.12 1.79
CA ASP A 191 8.02 11.18 1.32
C ASP A 191 8.77 12.08 0.34
N TYR A 192 8.76 11.67 -0.93
CA TYR A 192 9.43 12.40 -2.00
C TYR A 192 8.84 13.80 -2.21
N SER A 193 7.52 13.92 -2.01
CA SER A 193 6.80 15.20 -2.13
C SER A 193 7.33 16.25 -1.16
N ASN A 194 7.77 15.84 0.03
CA ASN A 194 8.26 16.73 1.08
C ASN A 194 9.74 16.55 1.41
N ALA A 195 10.52 15.86 0.57
CA ALA A 195 11.91 15.46 0.83
C ALA A 195 12.88 16.58 1.24
N LYS A 196 12.55 17.85 0.96
CA LYS A 196 13.35 19.04 1.33
C LYS A 196 12.92 19.69 2.64
N ASN A 197 11.86 19.20 3.29
CA ASN A 197 11.30 19.74 4.52
C ASN A 197 11.38 18.69 5.64
N SER A 198 12.53 18.63 6.33
CA SER A 198 12.78 17.64 7.39
C SER A 198 11.82 17.73 8.58
N SER A 199 11.16 18.88 8.78
CA SER A 199 10.12 19.11 9.79
C SER A 199 8.70 18.88 9.25
N SER A 200 8.53 18.29 8.06
CA SER A 200 7.22 17.95 7.52
C SER A 200 6.54 16.87 8.37
N ALA A 201 5.27 17.06 8.71
CA ALA A 201 4.42 16.05 9.31
C ALA A 201 3.61 15.24 8.27
N ALA A 202 3.71 15.59 6.98
CA ALA A 202 2.87 15.05 5.92
C ALA A 202 2.97 13.52 5.77
N LEU A 203 4.16 12.94 5.97
CA LEU A 203 4.33 11.48 5.99
C LEU A 203 3.50 10.84 7.12
N SER A 204 3.49 11.42 8.31
CA SER A 204 2.68 10.91 9.43
C SER A 204 1.16 11.06 9.20
N GLU A 205 0.77 12.07 8.42
CA GLU A 205 -0.62 12.36 8.04
C GLU A 205 -1.10 11.52 6.85
N SER A 206 -0.18 10.89 6.11
CA SER A 206 -0.48 10.03 4.94
C SER A 206 -1.37 8.83 5.24
N LYS A 207 -1.40 8.42 6.52
CA LYS A 207 -2.01 7.18 7.00
C LYS A 207 -1.50 5.94 6.26
N ALA A 208 -0.28 6.00 5.73
CA ALA A 208 0.31 4.91 4.96
C ALA A 208 0.28 3.60 5.75
N MET A 209 -0.06 2.52 5.05
CA MET A 209 -0.13 1.17 5.58
C MET A 209 0.74 0.25 4.73
N VAL A 210 1.70 -0.42 5.37
CA VAL A 210 2.58 -1.39 4.74
C VAL A 210 2.13 -2.80 5.09
N LYS A 211 1.95 -3.66 4.08
CA LYS A 211 1.59 -5.07 4.22
C LYS A 211 2.70 -5.93 3.67
N VAL A 212 3.13 -6.91 4.45
CA VAL A 212 4.16 -7.88 4.04
C VAL A 212 3.51 -9.23 3.86
N TYR A 213 3.53 -9.73 2.63
CA TYR A 213 3.06 -11.05 2.24
C TYR A 213 4.24 -11.98 2.01
N GLY A 214 4.11 -13.24 2.42
CA GLY A 214 5.11 -14.29 2.24
C GLY A 214 4.57 -15.62 2.78
N GLU A 215 5.17 -16.74 2.38
CA GLU A 215 4.71 -18.08 2.82
C GLU A 215 3.21 -18.33 2.54
N GLY A 216 2.65 -17.71 1.50
CA GLY A 216 1.22 -17.81 1.15
C GLY A 216 0.25 -17.08 2.08
N LYS A 217 0.73 -16.23 3.00
CA LYS A 217 -0.10 -15.49 3.97
C LYS A 217 0.32 -14.02 4.12
N LEU A 218 -0.53 -13.21 4.74
CA LEU A 218 -0.18 -11.88 5.24
C LEU A 218 0.62 -12.04 6.53
N LEU A 219 1.91 -11.70 6.50
CA LEU A 219 2.85 -11.86 7.63
C LEU A 219 2.75 -10.72 8.64
N LYS A 220 2.71 -9.48 8.14
CA LYS A 220 2.74 -8.26 8.95
C LYS A 220 1.95 -7.13 8.30
N VAL A 221 1.40 -6.28 9.14
CA VAL A 221 0.82 -4.99 8.79
C VAL A 221 1.47 -3.93 9.67
N PHE A 222 1.96 -2.85 9.07
CA PHE A 222 2.52 -1.69 9.76
C PHE A 222 1.73 -0.45 9.34
N THR A 223 1.47 0.44 10.29
CA THR A 223 0.86 1.74 10.03
C THR A 223 1.85 2.84 10.36
N VAL A 224 1.90 3.89 9.53
CA VAL A 224 2.81 5.01 9.75
C VAL A 224 2.62 5.62 11.16
N PRO A 225 3.69 5.84 11.93
CA PRO A 225 3.60 6.54 13.21
C PRO A 225 3.01 7.94 13.03
N ARG A 226 2.06 8.30 13.88
CA ARG A 226 1.28 9.55 13.78
C ARG A 226 1.84 10.69 14.61
N LYS A 227 1.53 11.93 14.21
CA LYS A 227 1.90 13.16 14.93
C LYS A 227 3.43 13.25 15.11
N LYS A 228 4.16 12.93 14.05
CA LYS A 228 5.62 12.92 14.01
C LYS A 228 6.10 13.68 12.79
N GLU A 229 7.19 14.42 12.97
CA GLU A 229 7.91 15.04 11.86
C GLU A 229 8.92 14.06 11.27
N GLY A 230 9.16 14.19 9.97
CA GLY A 230 10.14 13.40 9.24
C GLY A 230 9.66 13.10 7.83
N THR A 231 10.62 12.90 6.94
CA THR A 231 10.36 12.57 5.53
C THR A 231 10.66 11.12 5.21
N VAL A 232 11.27 10.38 6.13
CA VAL A 232 11.58 8.94 5.96
C VAL A 232 10.94 8.16 7.10
N TRP A 233 10.22 7.10 6.76
CA TRP A 233 9.71 6.11 7.70
C TRP A 233 10.47 4.79 7.50
N ASN A 234 11.36 4.48 8.45
CA ASN A 234 11.99 3.18 8.56
C ASN A 234 10.95 2.19 9.09
N VAL A 235 10.43 1.33 8.21
CA VAL A 235 9.29 0.46 8.54
C VAL A 235 9.78 -0.77 9.30
N PHE A 236 10.64 -1.56 8.67
CA PHE A 236 11.15 -2.80 9.23
C PHE A 236 12.51 -3.19 8.63
N THR A 237 13.22 -4.07 9.32
CA THR A 237 14.33 -4.85 8.76
C THR A 237 13.93 -6.32 8.62
N ILE A 238 14.57 -7.03 7.71
CA ILE A 238 14.55 -8.50 7.66
C ILE A 238 15.95 -8.98 8.00
N GLU A 239 16.07 -9.72 9.10
CA GLU A 239 17.33 -10.28 9.58
C GLU A 239 17.15 -11.78 9.79
N ARG A 240 17.97 -12.59 9.12
CA ARG A 240 17.87 -14.06 9.19
C ARG A 240 16.47 -14.57 8.85
N GLY A 241 15.83 -13.94 7.86
CA GLY A 241 14.45 -14.25 7.45
C GLY A 241 13.36 -13.73 8.38
N HIS A 242 13.68 -13.08 9.49
CA HIS A 242 12.71 -12.56 10.44
C HIS A 242 12.46 -11.06 10.25
N ILE A 243 11.20 -10.67 10.13
CA ILE A 243 10.77 -9.27 10.06
C ILE A 243 10.83 -8.65 11.47
N ARG A 244 11.59 -7.57 11.62
CA ARG A 244 11.74 -6.78 12.84
C ARG A 244 11.25 -5.36 12.58
N GLU A 245 10.27 -4.92 13.36
CA GLU A 245 9.76 -3.55 13.26
C GLU A 245 10.85 -2.54 13.65
N ALA A 246 11.00 -1.49 12.84
CA ALA A 246 11.78 -0.32 13.20
C ALA A 246 10.84 0.80 13.69
N GLY A 247 9.80 1.12 12.91
CA GLY A 247 8.71 2.01 13.33
C GLY A 247 9.11 3.47 13.57
N GLN A 248 10.22 3.94 12.98
CA GLN A 248 10.78 5.27 13.25
C GLN A 248 10.60 6.23 12.08
N LEU A 249 10.12 7.45 12.36
CA LEU A 249 10.21 8.59 11.43
C LEU A 249 11.49 9.37 11.70
N ARG A 250 12.17 9.77 10.63
CA ARG A 250 13.40 10.57 10.67
C ARG A 250 13.45 11.59 9.54
N ALA A 251 14.30 12.60 9.70
CA ALA A 251 14.72 13.43 8.58
C ALA A 251 15.51 12.59 7.55
N ASN A 252 15.52 13.04 6.30
CA ASN A 252 16.25 12.42 5.19
C ASN A 252 17.71 12.12 5.56
#